data_AF-D3RU14-F1
#
_entry.id   AF-D3RU14-F1
#
_cell.length_a   1.000
_cell.length_b   1.000
_cell.length_c   1.000
_cell.angle_alpha   90.00
_cell.angle_beta   90.00
_cell.angle_gamma   90.00
#
_symmetry.space_group_name_H-M   'P 1'
#
loop_
_entity.id
_entity.type
_entity.pdbx_description
1 polymer ?
#
loop_
_entity_poly.entity_id
_entity_poly.type
_entity_poly.pdbx_seq_one_letter_code
_entity_poly.pdbx_strand_id
1 'polypeptide(L)'
;MFKFDVIRIATIAALGALSVQWGTVRADQSPPTGVAAKLEVKVLEAPQQTGYEALYRMEVISVLQSSIRVKPGDIIRVRSRLAGPDTPDQSLKPRGWIGTAYLNPDPRAIGPEARFQFVGAANGDSFAELPPTPPSVRWIEYPREGTE
;
A
#
# COMPACT_ATOMS: atom_id res chain seq x y z
N MET A 1 38.25 -49.79 -2.51
CA MET A 1 38.66 -48.62 -3.33
C MET A 1 37.44 -47.71 -3.45
N PHE A 2 37.42 -46.64 -2.65
CA PHE A 2 36.28 -45.78 -2.35
C PHE A 2 35.83 -44.97 -3.58
N LYS A 3 34.61 -45.23 -4.07
CA LYS A 3 34.01 -44.51 -5.21
C LYS A 3 32.49 -44.37 -5.07
N PHE A 4 31.95 -44.09 -3.88
CA PHE A 4 30.51 -43.81 -3.75
C PHE A 4 30.12 -42.68 -2.77
N ASP A 5 31.06 -42.09 -2.03
CA ASP A 5 30.72 -41.07 -1.01
C ASP A 5 30.73 -39.62 -1.51
N VAL A 6 31.29 -39.33 -2.68
CA VAL A 6 31.50 -37.94 -3.13
C VAL A 6 30.23 -37.31 -3.73
N ILE A 7 29.30 -38.12 -4.26
CA ILE A 7 28.18 -37.61 -5.06
C ILE A 7 27.00 -37.13 -4.19
N ARG A 8 26.85 -37.63 -2.95
CA ARG A 8 25.71 -37.26 -2.09
C ARG A 8 25.83 -35.87 -1.46
N ILE A 9 27.03 -35.31 -1.35
CA ILE A 9 27.25 -34.04 -0.65
C ILE A 9 27.02 -32.84 -1.59
N ALA A 10 27.25 -32.99 -2.90
CA ALA A 10 27.07 -31.89 -3.85
C ALA A 10 25.59 -31.55 -4.12
N THR A 11 24.68 -32.52 -4.04
CA THR A 11 23.27 -32.32 -4.39
C THR A 11 22.47 -31.58 -3.32
N ILE A 12 22.88 -31.68 -2.05
CA ILE A 12 22.20 -31.00 -0.93
C ILE A 12 22.52 -29.50 -0.91
N ALA A 13 23.74 -29.13 -1.32
CA ALA A 13 24.16 -27.73 -1.39
C ALA A 13 23.36 -26.92 -2.43
N ALA A 14 22.93 -27.57 -3.52
CA ALA A 14 22.14 -26.92 -4.57
C ALA A 14 20.70 -26.58 -4.13
N LEU A 15 20.06 -27.41 -3.29
CA LEU A 15 18.73 -27.09 -2.73
C LEU A 15 18.81 -26.03 -1.62
N GLY A 16 19.89 -26.01 -0.85
CA GLY A 16 20.13 -24.96 0.16
C GLY A 16 20.30 -23.57 -0.45
N ALA A 17 21.03 -23.46 -1.56
CA ALA A 17 21.26 -22.18 -2.24
C ALA A 17 19.97 -21.62 -2.89
N LEU A 18 19.09 -22.47 -3.42
CA LEU A 18 17.82 -22.02 -4.01
C LEU A 18 16.81 -21.54 -2.97
N SER A 19 16.91 -22.04 -1.73
CA SER A 19 16.03 -21.65 -0.61
C SER A 19 16.34 -20.25 -0.08
N VAL A 20 17.59 -19.77 -0.22
CA VAL A 20 18.01 -18.44 0.23
C VAL A 20 17.61 -17.35 -0.77
N GLN A 21 17.41 -17.70 -2.05
CA GLN A 21 16.99 -16.73 -3.08
C GLN A 21 15.49 -16.41 -3.09
N TRP A 22 14.67 -17.15 -2.33
CA TRP A 22 13.24 -16.82 -2.18
C TRP A 22 12.92 -15.91 -1.00
N GLY A 23 13.90 -15.66 -0.10
CA GLY A 23 13.72 -14.86 1.10
C GLY A 23 13.82 -13.34 0.89
N THR A 24 14.24 -12.89 -0.29
CA THR A 24 14.25 -11.47 -0.65
C THR A 24 13.06 -11.12 -1.55
N VAL A 25 11.86 -11.57 -1.18
CA VAL A 25 10.68 -10.78 -1.50
C VAL A 25 10.93 -9.46 -0.81
N ARG A 26 11.17 -8.41 -1.60
CA ARG A 26 11.45 -7.05 -1.16
C ARG A 26 10.40 -6.61 -0.14
N ALA A 27 10.66 -6.87 1.15
CA ALA A 27 10.06 -6.17 2.27
C ALA A 27 10.71 -4.78 2.44
N ASP A 28 11.26 -4.23 1.36
CA ASP A 28 12.18 -3.11 1.38
C ASP A 28 11.48 -1.85 0.86
N GLN A 29 10.39 -1.53 1.54
CA GLN A 29 9.97 -0.15 1.74
C GLN A 29 9.63 -0.05 3.22
N SER A 30 10.66 0.19 4.04
CA SER A 30 10.43 0.64 5.41
C SER A 30 9.38 1.75 5.36
N PRO A 31 8.25 1.62 6.08
CA PRO A 31 7.20 2.61 6.04
C PRO A 31 7.80 3.98 6.32
N PRO A 32 7.41 5.04 5.59
CA PRO A 32 7.94 6.37 5.88
C PRO A 32 7.75 6.68 7.36
N THR A 33 8.84 7.04 8.05
CA THR A 33 8.81 7.38 9.48
C THR A 33 8.14 8.74 9.67
N GLY A 34 7.22 8.86 10.63
CA GLY A 34 6.51 10.12 10.90
C GLY A 34 5.19 10.30 10.14
N VAL A 35 4.55 9.20 9.74
CA VAL A 35 3.22 9.20 9.10
C VAL A 35 2.12 9.43 10.15
N ALA A 36 1.25 10.42 9.90
CA ALA A 36 0.09 10.68 10.73
C ALA A 36 -1.07 9.68 10.50
N ALA A 37 -1.22 9.17 9.27
CA ALA A 37 -2.23 8.16 8.95
C ALA A 37 -1.75 7.15 7.90
N LYS A 38 -1.96 5.87 8.21
CA LYS A 38 -1.83 4.72 7.30
C LYS A 38 -3.23 4.19 7.01
N LEU A 39 -3.70 4.36 5.78
CA LEU A 39 -5.07 4.08 5.37
C LEU A 39 -5.09 3.10 4.20
N GLU A 40 -6.08 2.22 4.17
CA GLU A 40 -6.44 1.53 2.94
C GLU A 40 -7.43 2.40 2.18
N VAL A 41 -7.14 2.70 0.93
CA VAL A 41 -7.87 3.69 0.15
C VAL A 41 -8.22 3.17 -1.23
N LYS A 42 -9.32 3.69 -1.77
CA LYS A 42 -9.75 3.47 -3.16
C LYS A 42 -9.78 4.79 -3.91
N VAL A 43 -9.16 4.82 -5.09
CA VAL A 43 -9.19 5.98 -5.97
C VAL A 43 -10.58 6.09 -6.62
N LEU A 44 -11.28 7.21 -6.38
CA LEU A 44 -12.63 7.42 -6.91
C LEU A 44 -12.62 8.01 -8.32
N GLU A 45 -11.62 8.83 -8.63
CA GLU A 45 -11.52 9.62 -9.85
C GLU A 45 -10.11 9.55 -10.43
N ALA A 46 -9.97 9.76 -11.74
CA ALA A 46 -8.65 9.87 -12.35
C ALA A 46 -7.90 11.06 -11.72
N PRO A 47 -6.62 10.89 -11.32
CA PRO A 47 -5.89 11.96 -10.67
C PRO A 47 -5.72 13.16 -11.61
N GLN A 48 -5.94 14.35 -11.07
CA GLN A 48 -5.63 15.59 -11.78
C GLN A 48 -4.17 15.93 -11.57
N GLN A 49 -3.39 15.92 -12.65
CA GLN A 49 -1.99 16.32 -12.62
C GLN A 49 -1.85 17.82 -12.86
N THR A 50 -1.15 18.51 -11.96
CA THR A 50 -0.80 19.93 -12.08
C THR A 50 0.71 20.05 -11.90
N GLY A 51 1.46 20.15 -13.00
CA GLY A 51 2.92 20.13 -12.98
C GLY A 51 3.46 18.81 -12.39
N TYR A 52 4.17 18.91 -11.28
CA TYR A 52 4.76 17.78 -10.54
C TYR A 52 3.89 17.33 -9.35
N GLU A 53 2.65 17.79 -9.25
CA GLU A 53 1.70 17.35 -8.22
C GLU A 53 0.52 16.60 -8.86
N ALA A 54 0.08 15.54 -8.21
CA ALA A 54 -1.13 14.79 -8.55
C ALA A 54 -2.14 14.90 -7.41
N LEU A 55 -3.36 15.31 -7.75
CA LEU A 55 -4.47 15.42 -6.81
C LEU A 55 -5.41 14.22 -6.98
N TYR A 56 -5.53 13.44 -5.91
CA TYR A 56 -6.41 12.30 -5.84
C TYR A 56 -7.63 12.60 -5.00
N ARG A 57 -8.77 12.06 -5.43
CA ARG A 57 -9.96 11.91 -4.61
C ARG A 57 -10.11 10.43 -4.27
N MET A 58 -10.08 10.12 -2.98
CA MET A 58 -10.06 8.74 -2.49
C MET A 58 -11.12 8.50 -1.43
N GLU A 59 -11.62 7.28 -1.39
CA GLU A 59 -12.46 6.77 -0.30
C GLU A 59 -11.59 5.96 0.66
N VAL A 60 -11.75 6.20 1.96
CA VAL A 60 -11.10 5.39 3.00
C VAL A 60 -11.86 4.08 3.14
N ILE A 61 -11.22 2.97 2.78
CA ILE A 61 -11.77 1.62 2.92
C ILE A 61 -11.57 1.12 4.35
N SER A 62 -10.36 1.28 4.88
CA SER A 62 -10.02 0.88 6.23
C SER A 62 -8.94 1.79 6.84
N VAL A 63 -8.94 1.88 8.18
CA VAL A 63 -7.95 2.67 8.93
C VAL A 63 -6.99 1.69 9.58
N LEU A 64 -5.76 1.61 9.07
CA LEU A 64 -4.74 0.68 9.60
C LEU A 64 -4.03 1.29 10.82
N GLN A 65 -3.73 2.59 10.77
CA GLN A 65 -3.15 3.36 11.86
C GLN A 65 -3.45 4.84 11.64
N SER A 66 -3.82 5.60 12.68
CA SER A 66 -4.04 7.03 12.52
C SER A 66 -3.91 7.79 13.85
N SER A 67 -3.21 8.93 13.82
CA SER A 67 -3.20 9.93 14.89
C SER A 67 -4.20 11.07 14.64
N ILE A 68 -4.93 11.01 13.51
CA ILE A 68 -5.92 11.99 13.07
C ILE A 68 -7.30 11.34 12.95
N ARG A 69 -8.35 12.15 13.07
CA ARG A 69 -9.73 11.65 13.05
C ARG A 69 -10.20 11.42 11.60
N VAL A 70 -10.05 10.19 11.14
CA VAL A 70 -10.55 9.67 9.85
C VAL A 70 -11.25 8.34 10.07
N LYS A 71 -12.26 8.03 9.25
CA LYS A 71 -13.08 6.82 9.38
C LYS A 71 -13.26 6.12 8.02
N PRO A 72 -13.54 4.81 8.02
CA PRO A 72 -14.01 4.13 6.82
C PRO A 72 -15.24 4.83 6.22
N GLY A 73 -15.28 4.95 4.89
CA GLY A 73 -16.29 5.69 4.13
C GLY A 73 -16.00 7.19 3.97
N ASP A 74 -15.01 7.75 4.66
CA ASP A 74 -14.64 9.15 4.47
C ASP A 74 -14.06 9.36 3.06
N ILE A 75 -14.43 10.48 2.43
CA ILE A 75 -13.83 10.91 1.17
C ILE A 75 -12.73 11.91 1.49
N ILE A 76 -11.51 11.58 1.07
CA ILE A 76 -10.31 12.36 1.32
C ILE A 76 -9.71 12.87 0.02
N ARG A 77 -8.99 13.98 0.12
CA ARG A 77 -8.21 14.56 -0.96
C ARG A 77 -6.74 14.37 -0.64
N VAL A 78 -5.99 13.77 -1.55
CA VAL A 78 -4.58 13.49 -1.36
C VAL A 78 -3.77 14.16 -2.44
N ARG A 79 -2.83 15.01 -2.01
CA ARG A 79 -1.81 15.59 -2.88
C ARG A 79 -0.58 14.73 -2.83
N SER A 80 -0.20 14.17 -3.96
CA SER A 80 1.04 13.43 -4.12
C SER A 80 2.02 14.23 -4.97
N ARG A 81 3.31 14.21 -4.61
CA ARG A 81 4.37 14.78 -5.44
C ARG A 81 4.90 13.69 -6.35
N LEU A 82 4.85 13.94 -7.65
CA LEU A 82 5.50 13.11 -8.65
C LEU A 82 7.00 13.44 -8.63
N ALA A 83 7.83 12.45 -8.34
CA ALA A 83 9.25 12.56 -8.65
C ALA A 83 9.40 12.62 -10.17
N GLY A 84 10.42 13.36 -10.63
CA GLY A 84 10.60 13.70 -12.04
C GLY A 84 10.70 12.48 -12.99
N PRO A 85 10.91 12.73 -14.29
CA PRO A 85 10.87 11.69 -15.33
C PRO A 85 11.84 10.50 -15.12
N ASP A 86 12.82 10.62 -14.20
CA ASP A 86 13.84 9.61 -13.93
C ASP A 86 13.42 8.53 -12.90
N THR A 87 12.19 8.59 -12.36
CA THR A 87 11.67 7.58 -11.43
C THR A 87 10.78 6.56 -12.16
N PRO A 88 11.23 5.30 -12.33
CA PRO A 88 10.58 4.34 -13.22
C PRO A 88 9.21 3.82 -12.76
N ASP A 89 8.78 4.05 -11.51
CA ASP A 89 7.59 3.38 -10.93
C ASP A 89 6.43 4.32 -10.52
N GLN A 90 6.51 5.64 -10.75
CA GLN A 90 5.44 6.57 -10.34
C GLN A 90 4.36 6.74 -11.40
N SER A 91 3.83 5.62 -11.90
CA SER A 91 2.60 5.66 -12.69
C SER A 91 1.44 6.15 -11.81
N LEU A 92 0.70 7.13 -12.33
CA LEU A 92 -0.50 7.67 -11.69
C LEU A 92 -1.48 6.53 -11.40
N LYS A 93 -1.88 6.38 -10.14
CA LYS A 93 -2.85 5.35 -9.75
C LYS A 93 -4.21 5.62 -10.43
N PRO A 94 -4.72 4.70 -11.26
CA PRO A 94 -5.94 4.93 -12.03
C PRO A 94 -7.18 4.90 -11.11
N ARG A 95 -8.31 5.38 -11.64
CA ARG A 95 -9.60 5.22 -11.00
C ARG A 95 -9.88 3.76 -10.66
N GLY A 96 -10.35 3.50 -9.46
CA GLY A 96 -10.65 2.16 -8.96
C GLY A 96 -9.46 1.43 -8.36
N TRP A 97 -8.25 1.98 -8.43
CA TRP A 97 -7.09 1.42 -7.73
C TRP A 97 -7.34 1.39 -6.22
N ILE A 98 -6.94 0.29 -5.57
CA ILE A 98 -7.03 0.09 -4.13
C ILE A 98 -5.63 -0.23 -3.61
N GLY A 99 -5.23 0.42 -2.52
CA GLY A 99 -3.95 0.16 -1.90
C GLY A 99 -3.80 0.83 -0.55
N THR A 100 -2.58 0.76 0.00
CA THR A 100 -2.22 1.43 1.26
C THR A 100 -1.64 2.80 0.98
N ALA A 101 -2.17 3.84 1.62
CA ALA A 101 -1.67 5.20 1.56
C ALA A 101 -1.04 5.62 2.90
N TYR A 102 0.14 6.22 2.83
CA TYR A 102 0.85 6.81 3.96
C TYR A 102 0.76 8.34 3.88
N LEU A 103 0.01 8.93 4.80
CA LEU A 103 -0.51 10.30 4.68
C LEU A 103 -0.15 11.18 5.87
N ASN A 104 0.08 12.45 5.58
CA ASN A 104 0.19 13.53 6.56
C ASN A 104 -0.84 14.62 6.27
N PRO A 105 -1.32 15.39 7.27
CA PRO A 105 -2.20 16.53 7.03
C PRO A 105 -1.58 17.50 6.03
N ASP A 106 -2.36 17.99 5.07
CA ASP A 106 -1.86 18.94 4.09
C ASP A 106 -1.67 20.33 4.73
N PRO A 107 -0.44 20.86 4.83
CA PRO A 107 -0.18 22.15 5.46
C PRO A 107 -0.74 23.33 4.65
N ARG A 108 -1.09 23.11 3.36
CA ARG A 108 -1.71 24.13 2.50
C ARG A 108 -3.23 24.02 2.49
N ALA A 109 -3.83 23.12 3.26
CA ALA A 109 -5.27 22.97 3.30
C ALA A 109 -5.94 24.11 4.07
N ILE A 110 -6.91 24.76 3.44
CA ILE A 110 -7.65 25.89 4.00
C ILE A 110 -9.15 25.58 3.92
N GLY A 111 -9.92 26.08 4.88
CA GLY A 111 -11.37 25.99 4.89
C GLY A 111 -11.92 24.76 5.62
N PRO A 112 -13.24 24.54 5.58
CA PRO A 112 -13.92 23.50 6.37
C PRO A 112 -13.55 22.07 5.96
N GLU A 113 -13.06 21.89 4.74
CA GLU A 113 -12.59 20.60 4.22
C GLU A 113 -11.13 20.28 4.58
N ALA A 114 -10.41 21.20 5.23
CA ALA A 114 -8.98 21.04 5.46
C ALA A 114 -8.63 19.78 6.26
N ARG A 115 -9.53 19.34 7.13
CA ARG A 115 -9.38 18.10 7.93
C ARG A 115 -9.35 16.80 7.11
N PHE A 116 -9.79 16.84 5.85
CA PHE A 116 -9.80 15.69 4.93
C PHE A 116 -8.80 15.84 3.78
N GLN A 117 -7.92 16.83 3.88
CA GLN A 117 -6.87 17.07 2.89
C GLN A 117 -5.53 16.60 3.43
N PHE A 118 -4.85 15.79 2.63
CA PHE A 118 -3.61 15.12 2.99
C PHE A 118 -2.55 15.30 1.92
N VAL A 119 -1.30 15.13 2.32
CA VAL A 119 -0.15 15.01 1.44
C VAL A 119 0.49 13.63 1.63
N GLY A 120 1.03 13.07 0.56
CA GLY A 120 1.85 11.85 0.63
C GLY A 120 3.03 12.06 1.58
N ALA A 121 3.27 11.08 2.47
CA ALA A 121 4.31 11.19 3.50
C ALA A 121 5.75 11.01 2.95
N ALA A 122 5.93 10.43 1.76
CA ALA A 122 7.22 10.26 1.12
C ALA A 122 7.45 11.32 0.03
N ASN A 123 8.71 11.67 -0.23
CA ASN A 123 9.15 12.41 -1.44
C ASN A 123 9.06 11.49 -2.68
N GLY A 124 7.90 10.89 -2.94
CA GLY A 124 7.66 9.89 -3.98
C GLY A 124 6.40 9.06 -3.72
N ASP A 125 6.40 7.79 -4.16
CA ASP A 125 5.21 6.92 -4.13
C ASP A 125 4.82 6.60 -2.67
N SER A 126 3.92 7.41 -2.12
CA SER A 126 3.33 7.25 -0.79
C SER A 126 2.21 6.21 -0.78
N PHE A 127 2.06 5.50 -1.91
CA PHE A 127 1.07 4.50 -2.18
C PHE A 127 1.78 3.16 -2.34
N ALA A 128 1.51 2.24 -1.44
CA ALA A 128 1.93 0.85 -1.58
C ALA A 128 0.75 0.05 -2.14
N GLU A 129 1.05 -0.84 -3.09
CA GLU A 129 0.10 -1.88 -3.46
C GLU A 129 -0.23 -2.73 -2.21
N LEU A 130 -1.47 -3.19 -2.11
CA LEU A 130 -1.81 -4.12 -1.03
C LEU A 130 -0.88 -5.33 -1.16
N PRO A 131 -0.25 -5.80 -0.06
CA PRO A 131 0.42 -7.09 -0.12
C PRO A 131 -0.61 -8.12 -0.61
N PRO A 132 -0.22 -9.13 -1.40
CA PRO A 132 -1.14 -10.17 -1.86
C PRO A 132 -1.64 -10.95 -0.64
N THR A 133 -2.71 -10.45 -0.01
CA THR A 133 -3.40 -11.17 1.04
C THR A 133 -4.15 -12.32 0.37
N PRO A 134 -4.11 -13.55 0.93
CA PRO A 134 -5.07 -14.57 0.54
C PRO A 134 -6.48 -13.99 0.73
N PRO A 135 -7.44 -14.33 -0.15
CA PRO A 135 -8.74 -13.67 -0.24
C PRO A 135 -9.35 -13.51 1.16
N SER A 136 -9.46 -12.28 1.62
CA SER A 136 -9.96 -11.96 2.95
C SER A 136 -11.38 -12.50 3.09
N VAL A 137 -11.57 -13.35 4.10
CA VAL A 137 -12.86 -13.92 4.51
C VAL A 137 -13.89 -12.80 4.60
N ARG A 138 -14.85 -12.78 3.67
CA ARG A 138 -16.10 -12.06 3.87
C ARG A 138 -16.84 -12.79 4.98
N TRP A 139 -17.03 -12.16 6.14
CA TRP A 139 -18.03 -12.62 7.09
C TRP A 139 -19.39 -12.43 6.42
N ILE A 140 -19.91 -13.50 5.82
CA ILE A 140 -21.31 -13.58 5.43
C ILE A 140 -22.04 -13.92 6.73
N GLU A 141 -22.70 -12.94 7.32
CA GLU A 141 -23.66 -13.18 8.38
C GLU A 141 -24.86 -13.89 7.72
N TYR A 142 -24.89 -15.22 7.82
CA TYR A 142 -26.07 -15.97 7.41
C TYR A 142 -27.20 -15.58 8.36
N PRO A 143 -28.38 -15.15 7.87
CA PRO A 143 -29.52 -14.93 8.74
C PRO A 143 -29.78 -16.24 9.49
N ARG A 144 -29.97 -16.15 10.81
CA ARG A 144 -30.37 -17.30 11.62
C ARG A 144 -31.69 -17.84 11.05
N GLU A 145 -31.63 -18.99 10.41
CA GLU A 145 -32.82 -19.80 10.18
C GLU A 145 -33.40 -20.17 11.55
N GLY A 146 -34.68 -19.87 11.75
CA GLY A 146 -35.46 -20.38 12.87
C GLY A 146 -35.99 -19.32 13.83
N THR A 147 -37.06 -18.63 13.42
CA THR A 147 -38.19 -18.31 14.30
C THR A 147 -39.48 -18.40 13.49
N GLU A 148 -39.99 -19.62 13.36
CA GLU A 148 -41.41 -19.96 13.54
C GLU A 148 -41.49 -21.24 14.36
#